data_AF-A0A290Z508-F1
#
_entry.id   AF-A0A290Z508-F1
#
_cell.length_a   1.000
_cell.length_b   1.000
_cell.length_c   1.000
_cell.angle_alpha   90.00
_cell.angle_beta   90.00
_cell.angle_gamma   90.00
#
_symmetry.space_group_name_H-M   'P 1'
#
loop_
_entity.id
_entity.type
_entity.pdbx_description
1 polymer ?
#
loop_
_entity_poly.entity_id
_entity_poly.type
_entity_poly.pdbx_seq_one_letter_code
_entity_poly.pdbx_strand_id
1 'polypeptide(L)'
;MDGQQGGRNAFENSSAENVVQAGIVNGDVHVNTAKPPLANLSPRAAAAHLATMDFSAATDALAAAPERGKLVAALLEDHEATLVALLADMQRTVARELVHSLPSPPKWLRELLTAAEGFANMALGPARKKVRRADPSPQGSTGFSRDYDLGRAYWSANTQFYSVAHPVLGVHDRRGGTGGDLGFPIGERSWRYTPSTTKGLFYQEFEGGVVYESAPPMVVRDPDGALFERFGFPTGEETALGTFFADDVKGTFQPFERGTAYWVDNVALVREGESSAMFGVRKP
;
A
#
# COMPACT_ATOMS: atom_id res chain seq x y z
N MET A 1 -3.91 48.33 -62.65
CA MET A 1 -4.98 48.55 -61.68
C MET A 1 -5.76 47.27 -61.65
N ASP A 2 -5.85 46.41 -60.64
CA ASP A 2 -5.42 46.26 -59.25
C ASP A 2 -6.05 44.89 -58.87
N GLY A 3 -5.57 43.99 -58.02
CA GLY A 3 -4.45 43.89 -57.12
C GLY A 3 -4.41 42.44 -56.60
N GLN A 4 -3.27 42.05 -56.03
CA GLN A 4 -3.05 40.78 -55.32
C GLN A 4 -3.82 40.73 -53.99
N GLN A 5 -4.15 39.52 -53.53
CA GLN A 5 -4.08 39.03 -52.14
C GLN A 5 -4.32 37.50 -52.21
N GLY A 6 -3.48 36.58 -51.72
CA GLY A 6 -2.46 36.67 -50.68
C GLY A 6 -2.95 36.06 -49.36
N GLY A 7 -3.44 34.82 -49.36
CA GLY A 7 -3.88 34.10 -48.15
C GLY A 7 -2.97 32.91 -47.83
N ARG A 8 -1.92 33.16 -47.04
CA ARG A 8 -1.13 32.11 -46.37
C ARG A 8 -1.93 31.59 -45.18
N ASN A 9 -2.34 30.32 -45.19
CA ASN A 9 -2.81 29.65 -43.99
C ASN A 9 -1.59 29.19 -43.17
N ALA A 10 -1.07 30.10 -42.36
CA ALA A 10 -0.26 29.73 -41.21
C ALA A 10 -1.23 29.34 -40.09
N PHE A 11 -1.34 28.04 -39.81
CA PHE A 11 -1.85 27.59 -38.51
C PHE A 11 -0.64 27.24 -37.66
N GLU A 12 -0.30 28.17 -36.77
CA GLU A 12 0.63 27.93 -35.67
C GLU A 12 0.05 26.81 -34.79
N ASN A 13 0.85 25.77 -34.63
CA ASN A 13 0.55 24.61 -33.82
C ASN A 13 0.82 24.97 -32.35
N SER A 14 -0.24 25.27 -31.60
CA SER A 14 -0.22 25.57 -30.17
C SER A 14 -1.21 24.65 -29.47
N SER A 15 -0.73 23.98 -28.41
CA SER A 15 -1.44 23.14 -27.43
C SER A 15 -2.16 21.90 -27.97
N ALA A 16 -1.49 20.75 -27.87
CA ALA A 16 -2.01 19.41 -28.13
C ALA A 16 -2.93 18.91 -27.01
N GLU A 17 -4.02 19.62 -26.74
CA GLU A 17 -5.17 19.08 -26.00
C GLU A 17 -6.37 19.10 -26.94
N ASN A 18 -6.78 17.91 -27.41
CA ASN A 18 -7.86 17.66 -28.38
C ASN A 18 -7.55 18.08 -29.83
N VAL A 19 -6.85 17.21 -30.56
CA VAL A 19 -6.89 17.25 -32.04
C VAL A 19 -8.28 16.79 -32.48
N VAL A 20 -9.17 17.75 -32.74
CA VAL A 20 -10.42 17.48 -33.43
C VAL A 20 -10.11 17.40 -34.93
N GLN A 21 -10.10 16.20 -35.48
CA GLN A 21 -10.00 16.03 -36.93
C GLN A 21 -11.39 16.27 -37.53
N ALA A 22 -11.65 17.50 -37.95
CA ALA A 22 -12.86 17.88 -38.68
C ALA A 22 -12.63 17.73 -40.18
N GLY A 23 -13.44 16.89 -40.83
CA GLY A 23 -13.46 16.72 -42.28
C GLY A 23 -14.88 16.88 -42.81
N ILE A 24 -15.00 17.41 -44.03
CA ILE A 24 -16.28 17.42 -44.76
C ILE A 24 -16.36 16.13 -45.56
N VAL A 25 -17.31 15.26 -45.21
CA VAL A 25 -17.71 14.13 -46.05
C VAL A 25 -19.17 14.37 -46.42
N ASN A 26 -19.46 14.50 -47.72
CA ASN A 26 -20.82 14.74 -48.25
C ASN A 26 -21.55 15.99 -47.72
N GLY A 27 -20.84 17.04 -47.32
CA GLY A 27 -21.45 18.31 -46.88
C GLY A 27 -21.80 18.38 -45.40
N ASP A 28 -21.60 17.30 -44.64
CA ASP A 28 -21.77 17.28 -43.19
C ASP A 28 -20.41 17.37 -42.48
N VAL A 29 -20.35 18.15 -41.40
CA VAL A 29 -19.19 18.22 -40.52
C VAL A 29 -19.18 16.96 -39.65
N HIS A 30 -18.35 16.00 -40.02
CA HIS A 30 -18.10 14.85 -39.16
C HIS A 30 -17.00 15.20 -38.16
N VAL A 31 -17.40 15.34 -36.90
CA VAL A 31 -16.46 15.37 -35.77
C VAL A 31 -16.10 13.92 -35.47
N ASN A 32 -14.89 13.50 -35.84
CA ASN A 32 -14.42 12.17 -35.46
C ASN A 32 -14.09 12.19 -33.96
N THR A 33 -15.00 11.66 -33.14
CA THR A 33 -14.84 11.57 -31.68
C THR A 33 -14.05 10.33 -31.27
N ALA A 34 -13.55 9.52 -32.21
CA ALA A 34 -12.70 8.39 -31.90
C ALA A 34 -11.40 8.89 -31.29
N LYS A 35 -11.09 8.44 -30.06
CA LYS A 35 -9.80 8.75 -29.43
C LYS A 35 -8.67 8.24 -30.33
N PRO A 36 -7.62 9.04 -30.59
CA PRO A 36 -6.53 8.64 -31.45
C PRO A 36 -5.84 7.38 -30.90
N PRO A 37 -5.32 6.49 -31.78
CA PRO A 37 -4.53 5.34 -31.35
C PRO A 37 -3.36 5.78 -30.47
N LEU A 38 -2.98 4.99 -29.46
CA LEU A 38 -1.84 5.30 -28.59
C LEU A 38 -0.55 5.59 -29.38
N ALA A 39 -0.37 4.93 -30.52
CA ALA A 39 0.78 5.12 -31.41
C ALA A 39 0.93 6.55 -31.97
N ASN A 40 -0.16 7.33 -31.98
CA ASN A 40 -0.18 8.71 -32.47
C ASN A 40 -0.07 9.74 -31.35
N LEU A 41 0.01 9.29 -30.09
CA LEU A 41 0.11 10.16 -28.92
C LEU A 41 1.56 10.28 -28.47
N SER A 42 1.90 11.42 -27.84
CA SER A 42 3.16 11.52 -27.09
C SER A 42 3.15 10.52 -25.91
N PRO A 43 4.30 10.08 -25.40
CA PRO A 43 4.34 9.12 -24.28
C PRO A 43 3.53 9.55 -23.06
N ARG A 44 3.58 10.85 -22.71
CA ARG A 44 2.82 11.43 -21.58
C ARG A 44 1.31 11.43 -21.84
N ALA A 45 0.88 11.80 -23.05
CA ALA A 45 -0.53 11.77 -23.43
C ALA A 45 -1.06 10.33 -23.52
N ALA A 46 -0.26 9.39 -24.01
CA ALA A 46 -0.57 7.97 -24.02
C ALA A 46 -0.70 7.39 -22.59
N ALA A 47 0.21 7.78 -21.68
CA ALA A 47 0.15 7.39 -20.27
C ALA A 47 -1.12 7.90 -19.58
N ALA A 48 -1.44 9.19 -19.77
CA ALA A 48 -2.69 9.78 -19.28
C ALA A 48 -3.92 9.08 -19.88
N HIS A 49 -3.87 8.73 -21.16
CA HIS A 49 -4.96 8.00 -21.78
C HIS A 49 -5.15 6.62 -21.14
N LEU A 50 -4.07 5.83 -20.99
CA LEU A 50 -4.10 4.52 -20.32
C LEU A 50 -4.69 4.59 -18.91
N ALA A 51 -4.36 5.64 -18.14
CA ALA A 51 -4.87 5.82 -16.78
C ALA A 51 -6.39 6.03 -16.71
N THR A 52 -7.04 6.39 -17.83
CA THR A 52 -8.49 6.58 -17.92
C THR A 52 -9.23 5.40 -18.57
N MET A 53 -8.50 4.42 -19.10
CA MET A 53 -9.08 3.27 -19.78
C MET A 53 -9.62 2.24 -18.78
N ASP A 54 -10.52 1.38 -19.26
CA ASP A 54 -10.82 0.14 -18.54
C ASP A 54 -9.53 -0.66 -18.33
N PHE A 55 -9.43 -1.31 -17.18
CA PHE A 55 -8.21 -1.99 -16.76
C PHE A 55 -7.74 -3.07 -17.74
N SER A 56 -8.66 -3.87 -18.29
CA SER A 56 -8.32 -4.92 -19.25
C SER A 56 -7.80 -4.29 -20.54
N ALA A 57 -8.52 -3.29 -21.05
CA ALA A 57 -8.13 -2.57 -22.26
C ALA A 57 -6.79 -1.85 -22.09
N ALA A 58 -6.53 -1.24 -20.92
CA ALA A 58 -5.26 -0.60 -20.60
C ALA A 58 -4.10 -1.61 -20.56
N THR A 59 -4.34 -2.81 -20.02
CA THR A 59 -3.34 -3.88 -19.97
C THR A 59 -2.95 -4.33 -21.37
N ASP A 60 -3.94 -4.62 -22.22
CA ASP A 60 -3.72 -5.03 -23.61
C ASP A 60 -3.04 -3.93 -24.42
N ALA A 61 -3.49 -2.68 -24.24
CA ALA A 61 -2.95 -1.54 -24.96
C ALA A 61 -1.51 -1.22 -24.55
N LEU A 62 -1.17 -1.30 -23.25
CA LEU A 62 0.21 -1.16 -22.78
C LEU A 62 1.10 -2.29 -23.31
N ALA A 63 0.60 -3.52 -23.33
CA ALA A 63 1.33 -4.66 -23.89
C ALA A 63 1.57 -4.50 -25.40
N ALA A 64 0.63 -3.94 -26.16
CA ALA A 64 0.76 -3.75 -27.60
C ALA A 64 1.48 -2.45 -28.01
N ALA A 65 1.77 -1.54 -27.06
CA ALA A 65 2.24 -0.19 -27.38
C ALA A 65 3.59 -0.18 -28.12
N PRO A 66 3.77 0.68 -29.15
CA PRO A 66 5.09 0.99 -29.68
C PRO A 66 5.91 1.80 -28.66
N GLU A 67 7.25 1.75 -28.77
CA GLU A 67 8.16 2.48 -27.88
C GLU A 67 7.91 2.28 -26.37
N ARG A 68 7.58 1.04 -25.98
CA ARG A 68 7.19 0.63 -24.61
C ARG A 68 7.99 1.31 -23.49
N GLY A 69 9.31 1.41 -23.63
CA GLY A 69 10.17 2.03 -22.60
C GLY A 69 9.83 3.50 -22.32
N LYS A 70 9.51 4.32 -23.33
CA LYS A 70 9.14 5.72 -23.14
C LYS A 70 7.76 5.85 -22.47
N LEU A 71 6.83 4.98 -22.85
CA LEU A 71 5.49 4.95 -22.27
C LEU A 71 5.51 4.50 -20.80
N VAL A 72 6.28 3.46 -20.49
CA VAL A 72 6.49 2.99 -19.11
C VAL A 72 7.17 4.08 -18.28
N ALA A 73 8.16 4.79 -18.83
CA ALA A 73 8.81 5.91 -18.15
C ALA A 73 7.82 7.05 -17.84
N ALA A 74 6.95 7.40 -18.80
CA ALA A 74 5.92 8.42 -18.57
C ALA A 74 4.88 7.98 -17.53
N LEU A 75 4.44 6.71 -17.56
CA LEU A 75 3.57 6.15 -16.53
C LEU A 75 4.25 6.16 -15.15
N LEU A 76 5.54 5.87 -15.08
CA LEU A 76 6.30 5.90 -13.83
C LEU A 76 6.37 7.31 -13.23
N GLU A 77 6.53 8.34 -14.09
CA GLU A 77 6.65 9.73 -13.66
C GLU A 77 5.31 10.32 -13.18
N ASP A 78 4.24 10.13 -13.96
CA ASP A 78 2.99 10.86 -13.73
C ASP A 78 1.84 9.99 -13.20
N HIS A 79 1.94 8.66 -13.33
CA HIS A 79 0.83 7.73 -13.08
C HIS A 79 1.30 6.42 -12.41
N GLU A 80 2.19 6.51 -11.41
CA GLU A 80 2.84 5.36 -10.76
C GLU A 80 1.82 4.30 -10.30
N ALA A 81 0.69 4.71 -9.70
CA ALA A 81 -0.33 3.79 -9.23
C ALA A 81 -0.96 2.96 -10.36
N THR A 82 -1.18 3.57 -11.52
CA THR A 82 -1.66 2.87 -12.71
C THR A 82 -0.61 1.89 -13.22
N LEU A 83 0.66 2.30 -13.27
CA LEU A 83 1.76 1.42 -13.67
C LEU A 83 1.85 0.19 -12.77
N VAL A 84 1.81 0.40 -11.45
CA VAL A 84 1.85 -0.67 -10.45
C VAL A 84 0.71 -1.67 -10.68
N ALA A 85 -0.52 -1.17 -10.82
CA ALA A 85 -1.68 -2.01 -11.01
C ALA A 85 -1.58 -2.83 -12.32
N LEU A 86 -1.19 -2.20 -13.43
CA LEU A 86 -1.08 -2.85 -14.73
C LEU A 86 0.02 -3.92 -14.74
N LEU A 87 1.23 -3.59 -14.27
CA LEU A 87 2.35 -4.54 -14.27
C LEU A 87 2.08 -5.75 -13.36
N ALA A 88 1.36 -5.57 -12.26
CA ALA A 88 1.10 -6.62 -11.29
C ALA A 88 0.09 -7.68 -11.76
N ASP A 89 -0.89 -7.29 -12.57
CA ASP A 89 -1.90 -8.23 -13.11
C ASP A 89 -1.58 -8.66 -14.56
N MET A 90 -0.56 -8.08 -15.20
CA MET A 90 -0.11 -8.45 -16.54
C MET A 90 0.63 -9.81 -16.54
N GLN A 91 0.61 -10.48 -17.69
CA GLN A 91 1.41 -11.69 -17.90
C GLN A 91 2.89 -11.43 -17.56
N ARG A 92 3.45 -12.27 -16.68
CA ARG A 92 4.79 -12.15 -16.09
C ARG A 92 5.89 -11.85 -17.11
N THR A 93 5.90 -12.54 -18.24
CA THR A 93 6.91 -12.35 -19.28
C THR A 93 6.84 -10.94 -19.88
N VAL A 94 5.62 -10.48 -20.20
CA VAL A 94 5.40 -9.14 -20.76
C VAL A 94 5.75 -8.05 -19.74
N ALA A 95 5.31 -8.20 -18.49
CA ALA A 95 5.64 -7.25 -17.42
C ALA A 95 7.16 -7.11 -17.22
N ARG A 96 7.91 -8.22 -17.31
CA ARG A 96 9.38 -8.18 -17.26
C ARG A 96 9.97 -7.46 -18.45
N GLU A 97 9.54 -7.77 -19.66
CA GLU A 97 10.03 -7.08 -20.86
C GLU A 97 9.81 -5.57 -20.78
N LEU A 98 8.65 -5.14 -20.26
CA LEU A 98 8.35 -3.73 -20.02
C LEU A 98 9.33 -3.10 -19.03
N VAL A 99 9.59 -3.74 -17.89
CA VAL A 99 10.55 -3.22 -16.91
C VAL A 99 11.97 -3.17 -17.47
N HIS A 100 12.40 -4.17 -18.25
CA HIS A 100 13.73 -4.20 -18.89
C HIS A 100 13.87 -3.18 -20.03
N SER A 101 12.76 -2.68 -20.58
CA SER A 101 12.79 -1.63 -21.61
C SER A 101 13.14 -0.25 -21.06
N LEU A 102 13.13 -0.08 -19.73
CA LEU A 102 13.61 1.14 -19.08
C LEU A 102 15.14 1.19 -19.06
N PRO A 103 15.77 2.34 -19.36
CA PRO A 103 17.23 2.48 -19.27
C PRO A 103 17.78 2.26 -17.85
N SER A 104 17.02 2.66 -16.83
CA SER A 104 17.39 2.52 -15.42
C SER A 104 16.12 2.27 -14.58
N PRO A 105 15.62 1.03 -14.52
CA PRO A 105 14.40 0.74 -13.76
C PRO A 105 14.68 0.86 -12.25
N PRO A 106 13.84 1.58 -11.48
CA PRO A 106 13.98 1.61 -10.04
C PRO A 106 13.86 0.20 -9.46
N LYS A 107 14.63 -0.07 -8.38
CA LYS A 107 14.70 -1.39 -7.74
C LYS A 107 13.31 -1.94 -7.39
N TRP A 108 12.43 -1.07 -6.91
CA TRP A 108 11.09 -1.45 -6.48
C TRP A 108 10.22 -2.03 -7.60
N LEU A 109 10.49 -1.75 -8.89
CA LEU A 109 9.73 -2.38 -9.98
C LEU A 109 10.02 -3.87 -10.09
N ARG A 110 11.24 -4.32 -9.78
CA ARG A 110 11.55 -5.76 -9.73
C ARG A 110 10.89 -6.42 -8.53
N GLU A 111 10.88 -5.71 -7.41
CA GLU A 111 10.19 -6.10 -6.18
C GLU A 111 8.67 -6.23 -6.39
N LEU A 112 8.07 -5.34 -7.17
CA LEU A 112 6.66 -5.44 -7.58
C LEU A 112 6.35 -6.74 -8.30
N LEU A 113 7.21 -7.16 -9.24
CA LEU A 113 6.99 -8.41 -9.97
C LEU A 113 7.07 -9.62 -9.04
N THR A 114 8.00 -9.60 -8.07
CA THR A 114 8.03 -10.61 -7.00
C THR A 114 6.74 -10.60 -6.17
N ALA A 115 6.30 -9.42 -5.73
CA ALA A 115 5.07 -9.26 -4.95
C ALA A 115 3.83 -9.79 -5.68
N ALA A 116 3.68 -9.45 -6.96
CA ALA A 116 2.57 -9.88 -7.81
C ALA A 116 2.45 -11.40 -7.90
N GLU A 117 3.58 -12.11 -8.00
CA GLU A 117 3.60 -13.57 -8.04
C GLU A 117 3.08 -14.20 -6.74
N GLY A 118 3.46 -13.66 -5.57
CA GLY A 118 2.98 -14.19 -4.31
C GLY A 118 1.50 -13.87 -4.06
N PHE A 119 1.03 -12.69 -4.47
CA PHE A 119 -0.39 -12.34 -4.36
C PHE A 119 -1.31 -13.28 -5.15
N ALA A 120 -0.86 -13.84 -6.28
CA ALA A 120 -1.65 -14.80 -7.03
C ALA A 120 -1.94 -16.10 -6.25
N ASN A 121 -1.14 -16.41 -5.23
CA ASN A 121 -1.20 -17.67 -4.47
C ASN A 121 -1.88 -17.53 -3.10
N MET A 122 -2.42 -16.36 -2.77
CA MET A 122 -3.01 -16.09 -1.44
C MET A 122 -4.39 -16.73 -1.26
N ALA A 123 -4.56 -17.48 -0.18
CA ALA A 123 -5.83 -18.14 0.18
C ALA A 123 -6.80 -17.20 0.93
N LEU A 124 -7.06 -16.00 0.41
CA LEU A 124 -7.94 -14.99 1.03
C LEU A 124 -9.27 -14.79 0.28
N GLY A 125 -9.61 -15.70 -0.63
CA GLY A 125 -10.74 -15.57 -1.54
C GLY A 125 -10.40 -14.74 -2.78
N PRO A 126 -11.40 -14.27 -3.55
CA PRO A 126 -11.15 -13.47 -4.74
C PRO A 126 -10.54 -12.11 -4.38
N ALA A 127 -9.68 -11.60 -5.25
CA ALA A 127 -9.11 -10.27 -5.11
C ALA A 127 -10.17 -9.19 -5.39
N ARG A 128 -10.28 -8.19 -4.51
CA ARG A 128 -11.21 -7.05 -4.66
C ARG A 128 -10.59 -5.84 -5.32
N LYS A 129 -9.31 -5.58 -5.01
CA LYS A 129 -8.58 -4.44 -5.57
C LYS A 129 -7.31 -4.90 -6.26
N LYS A 130 -6.82 -4.03 -7.14
CA LYS A 130 -5.53 -4.16 -7.80
C LYS A 130 -4.40 -4.02 -6.79
N VAL A 131 -3.25 -4.58 -7.14
CA VAL A 131 -2.02 -4.38 -6.35
C VAL A 131 -1.72 -2.89 -6.32
N ARG A 132 -1.32 -2.41 -5.15
CA ARG A 132 -0.91 -1.03 -4.92
C ARG A 132 0.34 -0.99 -4.06
N ARG A 133 1.07 0.13 -4.10
CA ARG A 133 2.08 0.38 -3.07
C ARG A 133 1.39 0.50 -1.71
N ALA A 134 2.02 -0.09 -0.71
CA ALA A 134 1.66 0.11 0.67
C ALA A 134 2.41 1.34 1.20
N ASP A 135 1.81 2.02 2.17
CA ASP A 135 2.45 3.18 2.80
C ASP A 135 3.74 2.75 3.49
N PRO A 136 4.83 3.54 3.38
CA PRO A 136 6.08 3.25 4.07
C PRO A 136 5.89 3.15 5.58
N SER A 137 6.44 2.08 6.16
CA SER A 137 6.37 1.84 7.59
C SER A 137 7.34 2.75 8.35
N PRO A 138 6.96 3.23 9.56
CA PRO A 138 7.89 3.92 10.46
C PRO A 138 9.10 3.05 10.86
N GLN A 139 9.00 1.72 10.73
CA GLN A 139 10.11 0.79 10.96
C GLN A 139 11.03 0.63 9.73
N GLY A 140 10.79 1.38 8.65
CA GLY A 140 11.67 1.47 7.48
C GLY A 140 11.34 0.52 6.34
N SER A 141 10.29 -0.29 6.47
CA SER A 141 9.84 -1.20 5.39
C SER A 141 8.97 -0.48 4.37
N THR A 142 9.13 -0.88 3.10
CA THR A 142 8.26 -0.47 1.99
C THR A 142 7.83 -1.70 1.23
N GLY A 143 6.67 -1.63 0.58
CA GLY A 143 6.14 -2.81 -0.07
C GLY A 143 4.86 -2.57 -0.86
N PHE A 144 4.15 -3.66 -1.08
CA PHE A 144 2.90 -3.69 -1.84
C PHE A 144 1.80 -4.37 -1.03
N SER A 145 0.56 -4.10 -1.41
CA SER A 145 -0.59 -4.78 -0.84
C SER A 145 -1.65 -5.08 -1.89
N ARG A 146 -2.48 -6.08 -1.60
CA ARG A 146 -3.67 -6.43 -2.37
C ARG A 146 -4.83 -6.78 -1.44
N ASP A 147 -5.99 -6.22 -1.71
CA ASP A 147 -7.23 -6.52 -0.97
C ASP A 147 -7.93 -7.75 -1.55
N TYR A 148 -8.45 -8.57 -0.65
CA TYR A 148 -9.26 -9.75 -0.94
C TYR A 148 -10.54 -9.72 -0.10
N ASP A 149 -11.42 -10.69 -0.31
CA ASP A 149 -12.67 -10.82 0.45
C ASP A 149 -12.47 -11.00 1.95
N LEU A 150 -11.49 -11.82 2.35
CA LEU A 150 -11.30 -12.20 3.74
C LEU A 150 -10.21 -11.40 4.46
N GLY A 151 -9.51 -10.51 3.75
CA GLY A 151 -8.42 -9.75 4.31
C GLY A 151 -7.56 -9.04 3.25
N ARG A 152 -6.33 -8.72 3.63
CA ARG A 152 -5.34 -8.08 2.77
C ARG A 152 -4.03 -8.83 2.84
N ALA A 153 -3.43 -9.08 1.69
CA ALA A 153 -2.06 -9.59 1.63
C ALA A 153 -1.08 -8.42 1.51
N TYR A 154 0.05 -8.56 2.16
CA TYR A 154 1.17 -7.64 2.13
C TYR A 154 2.42 -8.35 1.65
N TRP A 155 3.27 -7.60 0.96
CA TRP A 155 4.62 -8.00 0.64
C TRP A 155 5.57 -6.86 0.97
N SER A 156 6.69 -7.16 1.63
CA SER A 156 7.84 -6.26 1.69
C SER A 156 9.14 -7.06 1.55
N ALA A 157 10.23 -6.42 1.12
CA ALA A 157 11.53 -7.09 1.03
C ALA A 157 12.05 -7.54 2.41
N ASN A 158 11.67 -6.83 3.48
CA ASN A 158 12.13 -7.08 4.85
C ASN A 158 11.30 -8.15 5.55
N THR A 159 9.99 -8.13 5.32
CA THR A 159 9.01 -8.96 6.04
C THR A 159 8.44 -10.09 5.18
N GLN A 160 8.76 -10.17 3.89
CA GLN A 160 8.20 -11.19 2.98
C GLN A 160 6.67 -11.07 2.85
N PHE A 161 6.01 -12.20 2.55
CA PHE A 161 4.57 -12.29 2.29
C PHE A 161 3.82 -12.67 3.54
N TYR A 162 2.86 -11.84 3.95
CA TYR A 162 1.94 -12.17 5.02
C TYR A 162 0.54 -11.64 4.74
N SER A 163 -0.45 -12.35 5.26
CA SER A 163 -1.86 -11.97 5.17
C SER A 163 -2.37 -11.42 6.50
N VAL A 164 -3.27 -10.44 6.43
CA VAL A 164 -3.99 -9.93 7.59
C VAL A 164 -5.48 -10.12 7.32
N ALA A 165 -6.08 -11.07 8.03
CA ALA A 165 -7.50 -11.38 7.94
C ALA A 165 -8.35 -10.43 8.81
N HIS A 166 -9.65 -10.36 8.53
CA HIS A 166 -10.60 -9.79 9.48
C HIS A 166 -10.72 -10.70 10.73
N PRO A 167 -10.87 -10.14 11.95
CA PRO A 167 -11.08 -8.73 12.27
C PRO A 167 -9.80 -7.89 12.44
N VAL A 168 -8.62 -8.51 12.51
CA VAL A 168 -7.33 -7.84 12.73
C VAL A 168 -7.08 -6.72 11.71
N LEU A 169 -7.41 -6.96 10.44
CA LEU A 169 -7.27 -5.95 9.37
C LEU A 169 -8.03 -4.66 9.69
N GLY A 170 -9.21 -4.76 10.31
CA GLY A 170 -9.98 -3.57 10.66
C GLY A 170 -9.30 -2.70 11.72
N VAL A 171 -8.53 -3.31 12.62
CA VAL A 171 -7.74 -2.61 13.63
C VAL A 171 -6.48 -2.03 13.00
N HIS A 172 -5.80 -2.81 12.15
CA HIS A 172 -4.64 -2.36 11.39
C HIS A 172 -4.97 -1.11 10.55
N ASP A 173 -6.07 -1.14 9.81
CA ASP A 173 -6.52 0.00 9.00
C ASP A 173 -6.86 1.24 9.85
N ARG A 174 -7.54 1.07 10.99
CA ARG A 174 -7.84 2.20 11.90
C ARG A 174 -6.60 2.84 12.51
N ARG A 175 -5.49 2.10 12.59
CA ARG A 175 -4.19 2.61 13.07
C ARG A 175 -3.29 3.14 11.95
N GLY A 176 -3.81 3.25 10.72
CA GLY A 176 -3.05 3.78 9.57
C GLY A 176 -2.40 2.71 8.69
N GLY A 177 -2.77 1.43 8.86
CA GLY A 177 -2.23 0.33 8.06
C GLY A 177 -0.72 0.21 8.21
N THR A 178 -0.01 -0.01 7.10
CA THR A 178 1.46 -0.12 7.11
C THR A 178 2.17 1.19 7.40
N GLY A 179 1.56 2.34 7.13
CA GLY A 179 2.10 3.65 7.52
C GLY A 179 1.85 3.99 8.99
N GLY A 180 1.08 3.15 9.69
CA GLY A 180 0.76 3.27 11.10
C GLY A 180 1.87 2.78 12.02
N ASP A 181 1.61 2.85 13.31
CA ASP A 181 2.54 2.44 14.35
C ASP A 181 2.86 0.94 14.34
N LEU A 182 1.93 0.12 13.85
CA LEU A 182 2.13 -1.33 13.68
C LEU A 182 3.07 -1.70 12.53
N GLY A 183 3.09 -0.94 11.43
CA GLY A 183 3.90 -1.29 10.26
C GLY A 183 3.36 -2.49 9.47
N PHE A 184 4.27 -3.21 8.79
CA PHE A 184 3.95 -4.43 8.05
C PHE A 184 3.71 -5.63 8.99
N PRO A 185 2.87 -6.60 8.60
CA PRO A 185 2.87 -7.90 9.25
C PRO A 185 4.23 -8.60 9.10
N ILE A 186 4.65 -9.33 10.13
CA ILE A 186 5.94 -10.06 10.18
C ILE A 186 5.80 -11.55 10.51
N GLY A 187 4.57 -12.04 10.64
CA GLY A 187 4.29 -13.44 10.91
C GLY A 187 2.98 -13.88 10.29
N GLU A 188 2.66 -15.16 10.40
CA GLU A 188 1.31 -15.67 10.10
C GLU A 188 0.41 -15.56 11.33
N ARG A 189 -0.90 -15.54 11.08
CA ARG A 189 -1.91 -15.65 12.14
C ARG A 189 -1.67 -16.93 12.93
N SER A 190 -1.34 -16.76 14.20
CA SER A 190 -0.90 -17.84 15.09
C SER A 190 -1.82 -17.96 16.30
N TRP A 191 -1.76 -19.07 17.02
CA TRP A 191 -2.54 -19.28 18.25
C TRP A 191 -1.60 -19.50 19.43
N ARG A 192 -1.95 -18.93 20.59
CA ARG A 192 -1.20 -19.11 21.84
C ARG A 192 -2.16 -19.15 23.03
N TYR A 193 -1.73 -19.68 24.17
CA TYR A 193 -2.50 -19.71 25.42
C TYR A 193 -1.61 -19.40 26.63
N THR A 194 -2.24 -19.12 27.77
CA THR A 194 -1.59 -18.97 29.08
C THR A 194 -2.32 -19.83 30.11
N PRO A 195 -1.76 -20.06 31.32
CA PRO A 195 -2.48 -20.73 32.40
C PRO A 195 -3.79 -20.02 32.80
N SER A 196 -3.82 -18.68 32.68
CA SER A 196 -5.00 -17.86 32.98
C SER A 196 -6.02 -17.85 31.83
N THR A 197 -5.56 -17.93 30.57
CA THR A 197 -6.40 -18.00 29.38
C THR A 197 -6.15 -19.32 28.64
N THR A 198 -6.74 -20.39 29.16
CA THR A 198 -6.53 -21.77 28.69
C THR A 198 -7.12 -22.06 27.32
N LYS A 199 -8.14 -21.31 26.89
CA LYS A 199 -8.68 -21.39 25.52
C LYS A 199 -7.76 -20.73 24.48
N GLY A 200 -6.81 -19.92 24.94
CA GLY A 200 -5.91 -19.15 24.11
C GLY A 200 -6.59 -18.07 23.27
N LEU A 201 -5.78 -17.33 22.53
CA LEU A 201 -6.19 -16.34 21.55
C LEU A 201 -5.39 -16.55 20.27
N PHE A 202 -6.03 -16.26 19.14
CA PHE A 202 -5.28 -16.02 17.91
C PHE A 202 -4.60 -14.65 17.99
N TYR A 203 -3.47 -14.50 17.31
CA TYR A 203 -2.72 -13.26 17.27
C TYR A 203 -1.97 -13.12 15.95
N GLN A 204 -1.58 -11.89 15.66
CA GLN A 204 -0.82 -11.53 14.48
C GLN A 204 0.28 -10.56 14.86
N GLU A 205 1.52 -10.88 14.49
CA GLU A 205 2.69 -10.03 14.71
C GLU A 205 2.88 -9.04 13.56
N PHE A 206 3.30 -7.84 13.92
CA PHE A 206 3.65 -6.72 13.05
C PHE A 206 4.98 -6.11 13.52
N GLU A 207 5.63 -5.34 12.66
CA GLU A 207 6.94 -4.71 12.95
C GLU A 207 6.94 -3.90 14.26
N GLY A 208 5.84 -3.21 14.55
CA GLY A 208 5.68 -2.35 15.72
C GLY A 208 4.99 -2.99 16.92
N GLY A 209 4.47 -4.23 16.80
CA GLY A 209 3.73 -4.86 17.88
C GLY A 209 2.84 -6.03 17.47
N VAL A 210 1.89 -6.38 18.32
CA VAL A 210 1.05 -7.58 18.17
C VAL A 210 -0.42 -7.20 18.30
N VAL A 211 -1.27 -7.81 17.47
CA VAL A 211 -2.73 -7.74 17.62
C VAL A 211 -3.25 -9.10 18.07
N TYR A 212 -3.91 -9.14 19.21
CA TYR A 212 -4.59 -10.32 19.74
C TYR A 212 -6.07 -10.29 19.36
N GLU A 213 -6.59 -11.41 18.87
CA GLU A 213 -8.00 -11.60 18.50
C GLU A 213 -8.89 -11.86 19.72
N SER A 214 -8.92 -10.87 20.62
CA SER A 214 -9.93 -10.75 21.66
C SER A 214 -11.20 -10.07 21.10
N ALA A 215 -12.22 -9.90 21.96
CA ALA A 215 -13.45 -9.17 21.62
C ALA A 215 -13.62 -7.96 22.56
N PRO A 216 -13.23 -6.73 22.17
CA PRO A 216 -12.64 -6.35 20.88
C PRO A 216 -11.16 -6.77 20.74
N PRO A 217 -10.58 -6.79 19.51
CA PRO A 217 -9.17 -7.13 19.34
C PRO A 217 -8.26 -6.10 20.02
N MET A 218 -7.29 -6.57 20.79
CA MET A 218 -6.37 -5.74 21.56
C MET A 218 -5.02 -5.64 20.86
N VAL A 219 -4.48 -4.43 20.82
CA VAL A 219 -3.16 -4.15 20.27
C VAL A 219 -2.18 -3.96 21.41
N VAL A 220 -0.99 -4.52 21.26
CA VAL A 220 0.11 -4.39 22.23
C VAL A 220 1.37 -3.94 21.50
N ARG A 221 2.05 -2.93 22.03
CA ARG A 221 3.37 -2.49 21.57
C ARG A 221 4.46 -3.46 22.06
N ASP A 222 4.49 -4.65 21.47
CA ASP A 222 5.33 -5.77 21.90
C ASP A 222 6.09 -6.42 20.71
N PRO A 223 6.96 -5.68 20.01
CA PRO A 223 7.60 -6.16 18.78
C PRO A 223 8.53 -7.36 18.98
N ASP A 224 8.96 -7.64 20.22
CA ASP A 224 9.84 -8.75 20.58
C ASP A 224 9.15 -9.81 21.46
N GLY A 225 7.85 -9.66 21.73
CA GLY A 225 7.08 -10.58 22.56
C GLY A 225 7.42 -10.53 24.06
N ALA A 226 8.27 -9.61 24.50
CA ALA A 226 8.75 -9.54 25.88
C ALA A 226 7.62 -9.24 26.88
N LEU A 227 6.62 -8.44 26.51
CA LEU A 227 5.47 -8.16 27.36
C LEU A 227 4.59 -9.39 27.52
N PHE A 228 4.34 -10.14 26.44
CA PHE A 228 3.60 -11.38 26.52
C PHE A 228 4.28 -12.41 27.43
N GLU A 229 5.58 -12.66 27.24
CA GLU A 229 6.32 -13.66 28.03
C GLU A 229 6.29 -13.34 29.53
N ARG A 230 6.29 -12.05 29.87
CA ARG A 230 6.30 -11.58 31.25
C ARG A 230 4.91 -11.51 31.88
N PHE A 231 3.93 -10.98 31.16
CA PHE A 231 2.63 -10.60 31.71
C PHE A 231 1.44 -11.41 31.20
N GLY A 232 1.61 -12.21 30.15
CA GLY A 232 0.53 -12.92 29.48
C GLY A 232 -0.28 -12.01 28.55
N PHE A 233 -1.54 -12.35 28.32
CA PHE A 233 -2.40 -11.58 27.42
C PHE A 233 -2.73 -10.19 27.97
N PRO A 234 -2.97 -9.19 27.08
CA PRO A 234 -3.58 -7.93 27.50
C PRO A 234 -5.00 -8.21 28.04
N THR A 235 -5.39 -7.49 29.09
CA THR A 235 -6.73 -7.56 29.69
C THR A 235 -7.52 -6.27 29.47
N GLY A 236 -6.92 -5.27 28.83
CA GLY A 236 -7.54 -4.01 28.47
C GLY A 236 -6.79 -3.27 27.36
N GLU A 237 -7.44 -2.23 26.82
CA GLU A 237 -6.82 -1.35 25.82
C GLU A 237 -5.74 -0.45 26.46
N GLU A 238 -4.76 -0.07 25.66
CA GLU A 238 -3.81 0.95 26.05
C GLU A 238 -4.53 2.30 26.25
N THR A 239 -4.40 2.86 27.46
CA THR A 239 -5.14 4.03 27.90
C THR A 239 -4.18 5.13 28.34
N ALA A 240 -4.52 6.40 28.09
CA ALA A 240 -3.74 7.53 28.60
C ALA A 240 -3.74 7.54 30.14
N LEU A 241 -2.59 7.85 30.75
CA LEU A 241 -2.47 7.98 32.21
C LEU A 241 -3.29 9.15 32.79
N GLY A 242 -3.83 10.03 31.94
CA GLY A 242 -4.52 11.25 32.35
C GLY A 242 -3.56 12.25 33.01
N THR A 243 -4.11 13.30 33.63
CA THR A 243 -3.34 14.29 34.42
C THR A 243 -3.01 13.80 35.84
N PHE A 244 -3.07 12.48 36.09
CA PHE A 244 -2.86 11.91 37.43
C PHE A 244 -1.41 11.99 37.90
N PHE A 245 -0.48 12.13 36.96
CA PHE A 245 0.89 12.56 37.20
C PHE A 245 0.94 14.04 36.85
N ALA A 246 1.68 14.84 37.65
CA ALA A 246 1.80 16.29 37.52
C ALA A 246 1.73 16.76 36.05
N ASP A 247 1.03 17.87 35.80
CA ASP A 247 0.47 18.37 34.52
C ASP A 247 1.28 18.19 33.22
N ASP A 248 2.56 17.84 33.30
CA ASP A 248 3.50 17.65 32.20
C ASP A 248 3.83 16.19 31.85
N VAL A 249 3.43 15.19 32.65
CA VAL A 249 3.77 13.77 32.39
C VAL A 249 2.78 13.15 31.42
N LYS A 250 3.17 13.05 30.15
CA LYS A 250 2.41 12.32 29.13
C LYS A 250 2.83 10.86 29.11
N GLY A 251 1.86 9.98 29.29
CA GLY A 251 2.10 8.55 29.17
C GLY A 251 0.83 7.75 29.00
N THR A 252 1.02 6.45 28.76
CA THR A 252 -0.05 5.48 28.60
C THR A 252 0.21 4.27 29.49
N PHE A 253 -0.80 3.45 29.69
CA PHE A 253 -0.66 2.16 30.35
C PHE A 253 -1.57 1.12 29.71
N GLN A 254 -1.22 -0.15 29.89
CA GLN A 254 -2.03 -1.27 29.42
C GLN A 254 -1.99 -2.39 30.47
N PRO A 255 -3.15 -2.87 30.93
CA PRO A 255 -3.21 -3.99 31.86
C PRO A 255 -3.09 -5.33 31.12
N PHE A 256 -2.51 -6.30 31.82
CA PHE A 256 -2.24 -7.67 31.37
C PHE A 256 -2.64 -8.65 32.48
N GLU A 257 -2.65 -9.95 32.18
CA GLU A 257 -3.05 -11.00 33.14
C GLU A 257 -2.26 -10.96 34.45
N ARG A 258 -0.96 -10.63 34.38
CA ARG A 258 -0.05 -10.65 35.54
C ARG A 258 0.51 -9.27 35.91
N GLY A 259 -0.01 -8.19 35.35
CA GLY A 259 0.54 -6.87 35.64
C GLY A 259 0.01 -5.74 34.78
N THR A 260 0.73 -4.63 34.78
CA THR A 260 0.42 -3.45 33.96
C THR A 260 1.71 -2.87 33.44
N ALA A 261 1.78 -2.64 32.13
CA ALA A 261 2.86 -1.87 31.52
C ALA A 261 2.44 -0.40 31.44
N TYR A 262 3.37 0.49 31.73
CA TYR A 262 3.23 1.94 31.67
C TYR A 262 4.32 2.47 30.74
N TRP A 263 4.00 3.46 29.94
CA TRP A 263 4.96 4.13 29.06
C TRP A 263 4.93 5.61 29.34
N VAL A 264 6.06 6.15 29.80
CA VAL A 264 6.25 7.58 30.08
C VAL A 264 7.55 8.00 29.41
N ASP A 265 7.52 9.03 28.57
CA ASP A 265 8.70 9.51 27.82
C ASP A 265 9.49 8.39 27.10
N ASN A 266 8.77 7.42 26.52
CA ASN A 266 9.32 6.22 25.87
C ASN A 266 10.09 5.24 26.79
N VAL A 267 10.00 5.40 28.11
CA VAL A 267 10.46 4.41 29.09
C VAL A 267 9.29 3.53 29.49
N ALA A 268 9.48 2.22 29.45
CA ALA A 268 8.49 1.27 29.96
C ALA A 268 8.74 1.00 31.45
N LEU A 269 7.72 1.25 32.27
CA LEU A 269 7.66 0.86 33.68
C LEU A 269 6.63 -0.24 33.80
N VAL A 270 6.90 -1.25 34.62
CA VAL A 270 5.97 -2.38 34.77
C VAL A 270 5.68 -2.68 36.23
N ARG A 271 4.43 -3.01 36.49
CA ARG A 271 3.93 -3.36 37.82
C ARG A 271 3.44 -4.79 37.85
N GLU A 272 3.91 -5.57 38.82
CA GLU A 272 3.49 -6.95 39.09
C GLU A 272 2.88 -7.01 40.50
N GLY A 273 1.55 -7.08 40.60
CA GLY A 273 0.86 -7.05 41.90
C GLY A 273 1.15 -5.77 42.72
N GLU A 274 1.65 -5.94 43.95
CA GLU A 274 2.02 -4.83 44.86
C GLU A 274 3.40 -4.20 44.54
N SER A 275 4.23 -4.83 43.71
CA SER A 275 5.59 -4.36 43.41
C SER A 275 5.70 -3.73 42.02
N SER A 276 6.52 -2.67 41.91
CA SER A 276 6.85 -2.01 40.63
C SER A 276 8.32 -2.20 40.31
N ALA A 277 8.65 -2.51 39.06
CA ALA A 277 10.01 -2.64 38.55
C ALA A 277 10.18 -1.86 37.24
N MET A 278 11.32 -1.18 37.05
CA MET A 278 11.63 -0.53 35.76
C MET A 278 11.98 -1.59 34.71
N PHE A 279 11.54 -1.42 33.47
CA PHE A 279 11.86 -2.35 32.37
C PHE A 279 12.21 -1.62 31.08
N GLY A 280 13.50 -1.59 30.75
CA GLY A 280 14.00 -1.13 29.46
C GLY A 280 13.87 0.38 29.21
N VAL A 281 14.84 0.93 28.50
CA VAL A 281 14.81 2.30 27.98
C VAL A 281 14.82 2.16 26.46
N ARG A 282 13.81 2.71 25.75
CA ARG A 282 13.93 2.85 24.29
C ARG A 282 14.87 4.01 23.99
N LYS A 283 15.83 3.79 23.08
CA LYS A 283 16.43 4.88 22.31
C LYS A 283 15.47 5.29 21.19
N PRO A 284 15.46 6.58 20.81
CA PRO A 284 14.53 7.17 19.86
C PRO A 284 14.54 6.48 18.50
#